data_AF-A0AAD4TBF5-F1
#
_entry.id   AF-A0AAD4TBF5-F1
#
_cell.length_a   1.000
_cell.length_b   1.000
_cell.length_c   1.000
_cell.angle_alpha   90.00
_cell.angle_beta   90.00
_cell.angle_gamma   90.00
#
_symmetry.space_group_name_H-M   'P 1'
#
loop_
_entity.id
_entity.type
_entity.pdbx_description
1 polymer ?
#
loop_
_entity_poly.entity_id
_entity_poly.type
_entity_poly.pdbx_seq_one_letter_code
_entity_poly.pdbx_strand_id
1 'polypeptide(L)'
;MAPRVARGQKNSTIKDVTMCKIHLSISQDASVGIDQSEAMLWTRIKDDIELQLPNNPDRSWSSWKKRYQGISKDVALFLAKEEEVE
;
A
#
# COMPACT_ATOMS: atom_id res chain seq x y z
N MET A 1 -17.10 26.46 6.59
CA MET A 1 -17.16 25.88 5.22
C MET A 1 -16.42 24.56 5.27
N ALA A 2 -17.12 23.42 5.36
CA ALA A 2 -16.47 22.11 5.47
C ALA A 2 -15.81 21.74 4.12
N PRO A 3 -14.59 21.19 4.12
CA PRO A 3 -13.92 20.85 2.87
C PRO A 3 -14.71 19.73 2.18
N ARG A 4 -15.10 19.97 0.92
CA ARG A 4 -15.69 18.95 0.06
C ARG A 4 -14.60 17.93 -0.24
N VAL A 5 -14.59 16.82 0.49
CA VAL A 5 -13.74 15.67 0.16
C VAL A 5 -14.15 15.22 -1.24
N ALA A 6 -13.26 15.39 -2.20
CA ALA A 6 -13.52 15.06 -3.60
C ALA A 6 -13.85 13.56 -3.68
N ARG A 7 -14.93 13.20 -4.38
CA ARG A 7 -15.40 11.80 -4.49
C ARG A 7 -14.32 10.82 -4.99
N GLY A 8 -13.26 11.31 -5.66
CA GLY A 8 -12.08 10.53 -6.05
C GLY A 8 -11.10 10.19 -4.92
N GLN A 9 -11.04 10.97 -3.84
CA GLN A 9 -10.14 10.69 -2.69
C GLN A 9 -10.57 9.44 -1.92
N LYS A 10 -11.88 9.23 -1.72
CA LYS A 10 -12.39 8.09 -0.95
C LYS A 10 -12.00 6.74 -1.57
N ASN A 11 -12.03 6.65 -2.90
CA ASN A 11 -11.58 5.45 -3.62
C ASN A 11 -10.06 5.25 -3.56
N SER A 12 -9.26 6.32 -3.44
CA SER A 12 -7.82 6.20 -3.20
C SER A 12 -7.54 5.65 -1.81
N THR A 13 -8.22 6.15 -0.78
CA THR A 13 -7.98 5.73 0.61
C THR A 13 -8.27 4.25 0.83
N ILE A 14 -9.37 3.72 0.28
CA ILE A 14 -9.69 2.29 0.40
C ILE A 14 -8.60 1.45 -0.28
N LYS A 15 -8.16 1.85 -1.49
CA LYS A 15 -7.09 1.17 -2.23
C LYS A 15 -5.77 1.17 -1.46
N ASP A 16 -5.40 2.31 -0.91
CA ASP A 16 -4.16 2.47 -0.14
C ASP A 16 -4.18 1.61 1.13
N VAL A 17 -5.30 1.62 1.87
CA VAL A 17 -5.46 0.79 3.07
C VAL A 17 -5.43 -0.70 2.74
N THR A 18 -6.15 -1.14 1.69
CA THR A 18 -6.13 -2.54 1.25
C THR A 18 -4.72 -2.98 0.85
N MET A 19 -4.01 -2.17 0.07
CA MET A 19 -2.62 -2.44 -0.31
C MET A 19 -1.71 -2.59 0.92
N CYS A 20 -1.78 -1.66 1.89
CA CYS A 20 -0.96 -1.74 3.09
C CYS A 20 -1.26 -2.98 3.92
N LYS A 21 -2.54 -3.38 4.03
CA LYS A 21 -2.94 -4.61 4.73
C LYS A 21 -2.37 -5.86 4.06
N ILE A 22 -2.51 -5.96 2.73
CA ILE A 22 -1.99 -7.09 1.96
C ILE A 22 -0.46 -7.16 2.06
N HIS A 23 0.22 -6.03 1.89
CA HIS A 23 1.68 -5.96 2.04
C HIS A 23 2.11 -6.45 3.43
N LEU A 24 1.45 -5.99 4.49
CA LEU A 24 1.75 -6.42 5.85
C LEU A 24 1.54 -7.93 6.04
N SER A 25 0.39 -8.46 5.60
CA SER A 25 0.07 -9.89 5.70
C SER A 25 1.12 -10.74 4.99
N ILE A 26 1.48 -10.40 3.74
CA ILE A 26 2.48 -11.15 2.96
C ILE A 26 3.88 -11.02 3.58
N SER A 27 4.23 -9.84 4.12
CA SER A 27 5.54 -9.64 4.76
C SER A 27 5.68 -10.42 6.07
N GLN A 28 4.57 -10.76 6.73
CA GLN A 28 4.54 -11.51 7.98
C GLN A 28 4.31 -13.02 7.77
N ASP A 29 4.03 -13.45 6.54
CA ASP A 29 3.77 -14.84 6.22
C ASP A 29 5.08 -15.65 6.19
N ALA A 30 5.26 -16.53 7.17
CA ALA A 30 6.43 -17.39 7.28
C ALA A 30 6.58 -18.38 6.11
N SER A 31 5.50 -18.70 5.40
CA SER A 31 5.50 -19.63 4.26
C SER A 31 6.03 -18.99 2.97
N VAL A 32 5.99 -17.66 2.89
CA VAL A 32 6.40 -16.87 1.71
C VAL A 32 7.92 -16.90 1.54
N GLY A 33 8.67 -17.24 2.60
CA GLY A 33 10.12 -17.42 2.59
C GLY A 33 10.88 -16.09 2.51
N ILE A 34 12.07 -16.04 3.12
CA ILE A 34 12.94 -14.85 3.13
C ILE A 34 13.61 -14.64 1.75
N ASP A 35 13.61 -15.68 0.91
CA ASP A 35 14.35 -15.77 -0.36
C ASP A 35 13.49 -15.46 -1.60
N GLN A 36 12.55 -14.52 -1.47
CA GLN A 36 11.74 -14.07 -2.60
C GLN A 36 12.33 -12.80 -3.25
N SER A 37 12.32 -12.76 -4.58
CA SER A 37 12.65 -11.54 -5.29
C SER A 37 11.60 -10.46 -5.04
N GLU A 38 12.02 -9.20 -5.02
CA GLU A 38 11.12 -8.06 -4.86
C GLU A 38 10.00 -8.06 -5.93
N ALA A 39 10.32 -8.43 -7.17
CA ALA A 39 9.33 -8.53 -8.24
C ALA A 39 8.25 -9.57 -7.95
N MET A 40 8.62 -10.72 -7.38
CA MET A 40 7.68 -11.77 -7.00
C MET A 40 6.79 -11.35 -5.83
N LEU A 41 7.35 -10.67 -4.82
CA LEU A 41 6.59 -10.08 -3.72
C LEU A 41 5.50 -9.13 -4.25
N TRP A 42 5.89 -8.18 -5.11
CA TRP A 42 4.95 -7.20 -5.64
C TRP A 42 3.93 -7.79 -6.63
N THR A 43 4.27 -8.92 -7.26
CA THR A 43 3.32 -9.67 -8.10
C THR A 43 2.23 -10.30 -7.23
N ARG A 44 2.61 -10.97 -6.14
CA ARG A 44 1.63 -11.53 -5.17
C ARG A 44 0.74 -10.45 -4.55
N ILE A 45 1.32 -9.31 -4.15
CA ILE A 45 0.56 -8.17 -3.65
C ILE A 45 -0.44 -7.67 -4.69
N LYS A 46 -0.04 -7.58 -5.97
CA LYS A 46 -0.93 -7.17 -7.06
C LYS A 46 -2.09 -8.15 -7.21
N ASP A 47 -1.81 -9.44 -7.25
CA ASP A 47 -2.81 -10.49 -7.45
C ASP A 47 -3.86 -10.47 -6.31
N ASP A 48 -3.40 -10.35 -5.06
CA ASP A 48 -4.29 -10.22 -3.89
C ASP A 48 -5.12 -8.93 -3.91
N ILE A 49 -4.55 -7.83 -4.40
CA ILE A 49 -5.29 -6.56 -4.57
C ILE A 49 -6.38 -6.71 -5.64
N GLU A 50 -6.09 -7.39 -6.75
CA GLU A 50 -7.06 -7.62 -7.83
C GLU A 50 -8.21 -8.50 -7.37
N LEU A 51 -7.94 -9.51 -6.52
CA LEU A 51 -8.97 -10.33 -5.88
C LEU A 51 -9.88 -9.50 -4.96
N GLN A 52 -9.32 -8.58 -4.17
CA GLN A 52 -10.09 -7.78 -3.21
C GLN A 52 -10.74 -6.53 -3.83
N LEU A 53 -10.23 -6.05 -4.97
CA LEU A 53 -10.69 -4.84 -5.65
C LEU A 53 -10.89 -5.10 -7.15
N PRO A 54 -11.90 -5.90 -7.55
CA PRO A 54 -12.10 -6.34 -8.93
C PRO A 54 -12.44 -5.21 -9.93
N ASN A 55 -12.83 -4.03 -9.45
CA ASN A 55 -13.10 -2.84 -10.28
C ASN A 55 -11.93 -1.86 -10.32
N ASN A 56 -10.71 -2.32 -10.02
CA ASN A 56 -9.52 -1.47 -10.02
C ASN A 56 -8.83 -1.58 -11.40
N PRO A 57 -8.75 -0.49 -12.17
CA PRO A 57 -8.09 -0.53 -13.47
C PRO A 57 -6.65 -1.01 -13.32
N ASP A 58 -6.24 -1.92 -14.22
CA ASP A 58 -4.94 -2.59 -14.27
C ASP A 58 -3.77 -1.69 -13.87
N ARG A 59 -3.41 -1.73 -12.59
CA ARG A 59 -2.17 -1.13 -12.11
C ARG A 59 -1.11 -2.20 -12.18
N SER A 60 -0.05 -1.92 -12.94
CA SER A 60 1.17 -2.74 -12.90
C SER A 60 1.68 -2.84 -11.45
N TRP A 61 2.36 -3.93 -11.12
CA TRP A 61 2.99 -4.10 -9.81
C TRP A 61 3.92 -2.91 -9.46
N SER A 62 4.56 -2.31 -10.48
CA SER A 62 5.42 -1.14 -10.33
C SER A 62 4.66 0.12 -9.90
N SER A 63 3.40 0.27 -10.30
CA SER A 63 2.53 1.37 -9.88
C SER A 63 2.13 1.23 -8.41
N TRP A 64 1.80 0.02 -7.98
CA TRP A 64 1.52 -0.28 -6.57
C TRP A 64 2.73 -0.06 -5.69
N LYS A 65 3.89 -0.55 -6.11
CA LYS A 65 5.17 -0.29 -5.43
C LYS A 65 5.43 1.20 -5.24
N LYS A 66 5.31 1.99 -6.30
CA LYS A 66 5.53 3.45 -6.23
C LYS A 66 4.55 4.12 -5.25
N ARG A 67 3.29 3.67 -5.22
CA ARG A 67 2.30 4.20 -4.28
C ARG A 67 2.66 3.85 -2.82
N TYR A 68 3.02 2.61 -2.57
CA TYR A 68 3.44 2.15 -1.24
C TYR A 68 4.69 2.89 -0.74
N GLN A 69 5.69 3.07 -1.60
CA GLN A 69 6.90 3.84 -1.27
C GLN A 69 6.59 5.28 -0.88
N GLY A 70 5.62 5.92 -1.54
CA GLY A 70 5.14 7.25 -1.15
C GLY A 70 4.55 7.24 0.26
N ILE A 71 3.63 6.32 0.52
CA ILE A 71 2.99 6.18 1.85
C ILE A 71 4.04 5.90 2.94
N SER A 72 4.97 4.99 2.69
CA SER A 72 6.02 4.63 3.64
C SER A 72 6.92 5.82 3.97
N LYS A 73 7.26 6.66 2.99
CA LYS A 73 8.01 7.91 3.22
C LYS A 73 7.22 8.90 4.08
N ASP A 74 5.94 9.09 3.77
CA ASP A 74 5.08 10.00 4.53
C ASP A 74 4.94 9.54 5.99
N VAL A 75 4.82 8.22 6.23
CA VAL A 75 4.80 7.63 7.57
C VAL A 75 6.13 7.82 8.30
N ALA A 76 7.27 7.59 7.63
CA ALA A 76 8.58 7.80 8.24
C ALA A 76 8.80 9.26 8.63
N LEU A 77 8.37 10.21 7.79
CA LEU A 77 8.43 11.64 8.11
C LEU A 77 7.52 12.02 9.28
N PHE A 78 6.34 11.41 9.38
CA PHE A 78 5.45 11.61 10.52
C PHE A 78 6.09 11.11 11.82
N LEU A 79 6.62 9.90 11.82
CA LEU A 79 7.27 9.31 13.00
C LEU A 79 8.50 10.11 13.44
N ALA A 80 9.34 10.55 12.51
CA ALA A 80 10.51 11.38 12.82
C ALA A 80 10.12 12.71 13.49
N LYS A 81 8.99 13.30 13.08
CA LYS A 81 8.48 14.52 13.72
C LYS A 81 7.91 14.28 15.11
N GLU A 82 7.24 13.15 15.34
CA GLU A 82 6.75 12.81 16.68
C GLU A 82 7.93 12.57 17.63
N GLU A 83 9.01 11.96 17.16
CA GLU A 83 10.25 11.73 17.93
C GLU A 83 11.00 13.05 18.25
N GLU A 84 10.89 14.08 17.41
CA GLU A 84 11.45 15.42 17.70
C GLU A 84 10.64 16.21 18.75
N VAL A 85 9.41 15.79 19.05
CA VAL A 85 8.48 16.46 19.98
C VAL A 85 8.49 15.82 21.37
N GLU A 86 9.01 14.59 21.49
CA GLU A 86 9.21 13.85 22.75
C GLU A 86 10.58 14.14 23.41
#